data_AF-A0A1H5UFV7-F1
#
_entry.id   AF-A0A1H5UFV7-F1
#
_cell.length_a   1.000
_cell.length_b   1.000
_cell.length_c   1.000
_cell.angle_alpha   90.00
_cell.angle_beta   90.00
_cell.angle_gamma   90.00
#
_symmetry.space_group_name_H-M   'P 1'
#
loop_
_entity.id
_entity.type
_entity.pdbx_description
1 polymer ?
#
loop_
_entity_poly.entity_id
_entity_poly.type
_entity_poly.pdbx_seq_one_letter_code
_entity_poly.pdbx_strand_id
1 'polypeptide(L)'
;MTANEVEQLVRQMAGAPAEVADPGPKASDVGDEQERRLRALGRFRAALDVEEKVAEAALRQTAEAAEESVWLGASLADLSAVTGRTRQAARKRWPELGGVYRRRKWLGNHVEDITYMAGLLASRADDLVPSYGHGTFMKLIRRLREGIRRCETDFAPETQDVEDPAARWRNLDDLVNVILRGAIEAAGEPQTPEADFALHGAKGVLGYYDHAVAAEDA
;
A
#
# COMPACT_ATOMS: atom_id res chain seq x y z
N MET A 1 -3.53 -12.69 -22.18
CA MET A 1 -4.88 -12.29 -22.60
C MET A 1 -4.76 -11.52 -23.92
N THR A 2 -5.49 -11.92 -24.96
CA THR A 2 -5.51 -11.26 -26.27
C THR A 2 -6.51 -10.10 -26.27
N ALA A 3 -6.38 -9.18 -27.23
CA ALA A 3 -7.35 -8.09 -27.40
C ALA A 3 -8.79 -8.62 -27.58
N ASN A 4 -8.95 -9.76 -28.26
CA ASN A 4 -10.24 -10.40 -28.46
C ASN A 4 -10.84 -10.97 -27.15
N GLU A 5 -10.01 -11.49 -26.25
CA GLU A 5 -10.45 -11.97 -24.94
C GLU A 5 -10.91 -10.80 -24.05
N VAL A 6 -10.21 -9.66 -24.11
CA VAL A 6 -10.64 -8.43 -23.41
C VAL A 6 -11.97 -7.93 -23.96
N GLU A 7 -12.13 -7.88 -25.28
CA GLU A 7 -13.38 -7.47 -25.91
C GLU A 7 -14.56 -8.37 -25.52
N GLN A 8 -14.33 -9.69 -25.47
CA GLN A 8 -15.35 -10.64 -25.00
C GLN A 8 -15.71 -10.43 -23.53
N LEU A 9 -14.72 -10.20 -22.66
CA LEU A 9 -14.94 -9.90 -21.25
C LEU A 9 -15.74 -8.61 -21.05
N VAL A 10 -15.38 -7.54 -21.77
CA VAL A 10 -16.09 -6.26 -21.74
C VAL A 10 -17.54 -6.42 -22.18
N ARG A 11 -17.79 -7.21 -23.25
CA ARG A 11 -19.16 -7.53 -23.69
C ARG A 11 -19.95 -8.33 -22.66
N GLN A 12 -19.31 -9.30 -21.98
CA GLN A 12 -19.95 -10.07 -20.91
C GLN A 12 -20.31 -9.18 -19.72
N MET A 13 -19.41 -8.27 -19.32
CA MET A 13 -19.66 -7.31 -18.24
C MET A 13 -20.79 -6.33 -18.56
N ALA A 14 -20.96 -5.96 -19.84
CA ALA A 14 -22.04 -5.09 -20.32
C ALA A 14 -23.35 -5.85 -20.64
N GLY A 15 -23.45 -7.13 -20.25
CA GLY A 15 -24.46 -8.07 -20.74
C GLY A 15 -25.92 -7.71 -20.43
N ALA A 16 -26.19 -6.85 -19.45
CA ALA A 16 -27.52 -6.33 -19.16
C ALA A 16 -27.62 -4.85 -19.58
N PRO A 17 -28.65 -4.44 -20.35
CA PRO A 17 -28.92 -3.04 -20.62
C PRO A 17 -29.13 -2.28 -19.30
N ALA A 18 -28.50 -1.11 -19.18
CA ALA A 18 -28.75 -0.20 -18.07
C ALA A 18 -30.08 0.53 -18.28
N GLU A 19 -30.73 0.89 -17.17
CA GLU A 19 -31.89 1.77 -17.21
C GLU A 19 -31.46 3.16 -17.69
N VAL A 20 -32.17 3.68 -18.68
CA VAL A 20 -31.92 5.00 -19.26
C VAL A 20 -33.25 5.71 -19.48
N ALA A 21 -33.25 7.03 -19.30
CA ALA A 21 -34.43 7.84 -19.58
C ALA A 21 -34.82 7.72 -21.06
N ASP A 22 -36.10 7.48 -21.34
CA ASP A 22 -36.60 7.45 -22.71
C ASP A 22 -36.54 8.87 -23.30
N PRO A 23 -35.77 9.08 -24.38
CA PRO A 23 -35.74 10.39 -25.06
C PRO A 23 -37.06 10.73 -25.76
N GLY A 24 -38.03 9.81 -25.77
CA GLY A 24 -39.33 9.98 -26.40
C GLY A 24 -39.30 9.70 -27.91
N PRO A 25 -40.47 9.84 -28.56
CA PRO A 25 -40.62 9.65 -29.99
C PRO A 25 -39.93 10.76 -30.78
N LYS A 26 -39.43 10.43 -31.98
CA LYS A 26 -38.92 11.37 -32.96
C LYS A 26 -39.78 11.34 -34.22
N ALA A 27 -39.85 12.46 -34.93
CA ALA A 27 -40.65 12.59 -36.16
C ALA A 27 -40.23 11.61 -37.28
N SER A 28 -39.01 11.07 -37.20
CA SER A 28 -38.47 10.10 -38.14
C SER A 28 -38.72 8.64 -37.74
N ASP A 29 -39.30 8.37 -36.57
CA ASP A 29 -39.45 7.00 -36.06
C ASP A 29 -40.47 6.23 -36.92
N VAL A 30 -40.05 5.05 -37.40
CA VAL A 30 -40.90 4.13 -38.14
C VAL A 30 -41.13 2.86 -37.32
N GLY A 31 -42.39 2.55 -37.00
CA GLY A 31 -42.75 1.33 -36.28
C GLY A 31 -42.22 1.28 -34.84
N ASP A 32 -41.37 0.31 -34.53
CA ASP A 32 -40.83 0.04 -33.18
C ASP A 32 -39.47 0.73 -32.91
N GLU A 33 -39.06 1.68 -33.75
CA GLU A 33 -37.74 2.31 -33.69
C GLU A 33 -37.45 3.05 -32.37
N GLN A 34 -38.45 3.67 -31.74
CA GLN A 34 -38.28 4.29 -30.42
C GLN A 34 -37.83 3.26 -29.38
N GLU A 35 -38.50 2.10 -29.34
CA GLU A 35 -38.19 1.03 -28.39
C GLU A 35 -36.81 0.40 -28.67
N ARG A 36 -36.46 0.22 -29.95
CA ARG A 36 -35.12 -0.23 -30.36
C ARG A 36 -34.03 0.77 -29.97
N ARG A 37 -34.29 2.07 -30.16
CA ARG A 37 -33.38 3.14 -29.74
C ARG A 37 -33.20 3.14 -28.23
N LEU A 38 -34.28 3.01 -27.45
CA LEU A 38 -34.22 2.93 -25.99
C LEU A 38 -33.34 1.75 -25.54
N ARG A 39 -33.55 0.56 -26.10
CA ARG A 39 -32.70 -0.63 -25.83
C ARG A 39 -31.24 -0.40 -26.22
N ALA A 40 -30.98 0.25 -27.36
CA ALA A 40 -29.63 0.57 -27.81
C ALA A 40 -28.94 1.55 -26.87
N LEU A 41 -29.65 2.58 -26.39
CA LEU A 41 -29.14 3.53 -25.40
C LEU A 41 -28.85 2.84 -24.06
N GLY A 42 -29.71 1.92 -23.61
CA GLY A 42 -29.46 1.12 -22.41
C GLY A 42 -28.20 0.25 -22.52
N ARG A 43 -27.97 -0.38 -23.69
CA ARG A 43 -26.71 -1.10 -23.97
C ARG A 43 -25.50 -0.17 -24.03
N PHE A 44 -25.64 1.00 -24.63
CA PHE A 44 -24.57 1.99 -24.68
C PHE A 44 -24.19 2.51 -23.29
N ARG A 45 -25.19 2.78 -22.44
CA ARG A 45 -24.95 3.17 -21.04
C ARG A 45 -24.24 2.07 -20.26
N ALA A 46 -24.67 0.82 -20.40
CA ALA A 46 -23.98 -0.31 -19.77
C ALA A 46 -22.52 -0.44 -20.25
N ALA A 47 -22.24 -0.18 -21.53
CA ALA A 47 -20.89 -0.18 -22.06
C ALA A 47 -20.02 0.94 -21.45
N LEU A 48 -20.56 2.15 -21.28
CA LEU A 48 -19.86 3.26 -20.60
C LEU A 48 -19.55 2.92 -19.13
N ASP A 49 -20.49 2.32 -18.40
CA ASP A 49 -20.26 1.92 -17.00
C ASP A 49 -19.15 0.85 -16.89
N VAL A 50 -19.03 -0.03 -17.90
CA VAL A 50 -17.94 -1.02 -17.96
C VAL A 50 -16.61 -0.37 -18.36
N GLU A 51 -16.62 0.56 -19.31
CA GLU A 51 -15.43 1.33 -19.72
C GLU A 51 -14.78 2.01 -18.50
N GLU A 52 -15.59 2.70 -17.68
CA GLU A 52 -15.13 3.36 -16.46
C GLU A 52 -14.49 2.36 -15.48
N LYS A 53 -15.18 1.24 -15.20
CA LYS A 53 -14.66 0.19 -14.30
C LYS A 53 -13.35 -0.43 -14.79
N VAL A 54 -13.24 -0.68 -16.09
CA VAL A 54 -12.03 -1.25 -16.70
C VAL A 54 -10.89 -0.23 -16.63
N ALA A 55 -11.16 1.04 -16.91
CA ALA A 55 -10.17 2.12 -16.78
C ALA A 55 -9.66 2.26 -15.34
N GLU A 56 -10.57 2.26 -14.35
CA GLU A 56 -10.22 2.31 -12.94
C GLU A 56 -9.38 1.10 -12.50
N ALA A 57 -9.78 -0.11 -12.91
CA ALA A 57 -9.06 -1.34 -12.60
C ALA A 57 -7.65 -1.34 -13.21
N ALA A 58 -7.52 -0.90 -14.48
CA ALA A 58 -6.23 -0.79 -15.14
C ALA A 58 -5.33 0.26 -14.47
N LEU A 59 -5.88 1.41 -14.08
CA LEU A 59 -5.14 2.44 -13.34
C LEU A 59 -4.62 1.89 -12.01
N ARG A 60 -5.50 1.23 -11.23
CA ARG A 60 -5.14 0.60 -9.95
C ARG A 60 -4.05 -0.45 -10.13
N GLN A 61 -4.20 -1.37 -11.07
CA GLN A 61 -3.23 -2.42 -11.34
C GLN A 61 -1.85 -1.84 -11.72
N THR A 62 -1.80 -0.79 -12.55
CA THR A 62 -0.52 -0.16 -12.91
C THR A 62 0.11 0.59 -11.74
N ALA A 63 -0.69 1.17 -10.84
CA ALA A 63 -0.19 1.81 -9.63
C ALA A 63 0.37 0.77 -8.65
N GLU A 64 -0.34 -0.33 -8.41
CA GLU A 64 0.10 -1.44 -7.55
C GLU A 64 1.43 -2.03 -8.05
N ALA A 65 1.54 -2.33 -9.35
CA ALA A 65 2.78 -2.85 -9.94
C ALA A 65 3.95 -1.85 -9.84
N ALA A 66 3.68 -0.56 -10.01
CA ALA A 66 4.70 0.48 -9.84
C ALA A 66 5.15 0.59 -8.37
N GLU A 67 4.22 0.54 -7.43
CA GLU A 67 4.51 0.55 -6.00
C GLU A 67 5.32 -0.68 -5.57
N GLU A 68 4.91 -1.87 -6.00
CA GLU A 68 5.64 -3.11 -5.79
C GLU A 68 7.08 -3.02 -6.31
N SER A 69 7.26 -2.50 -7.52
CA SER A 69 8.59 -2.29 -8.08
C SER A 69 9.45 -1.37 -7.19
N VAL A 70 8.87 -0.30 -6.64
CA VAL A 70 9.57 0.61 -5.72
C VAL A 70 9.90 -0.07 -4.40
N TRP A 71 8.99 -0.89 -3.85
CA TRP A 71 9.28 -1.71 -2.67
C TRP A 71 10.41 -2.71 -2.91
N LEU A 72 10.58 -3.18 -4.14
CA LEU A 72 11.72 -4.02 -4.54
C LEU A 72 13.00 -3.24 -4.82
N GLY A 73 12.96 -1.90 -4.73
CA GLY A 73 14.13 -1.02 -4.84
C GLY A 73 14.23 -0.27 -6.16
N ALA A 74 13.23 -0.36 -7.05
CA ALA A 74 13.20 0.46 -8.25
C ALA A 74 13.13 1.95 -7.89
N SER A 75 13.91 2.75 -8.60
CA SER A 75 13.86 4.20 -8.52
C SER A 75 12.81 4.78 -9.48
N LEU A 76 12.47 6.05 -9.30
CA LEU A 76 11.67 6.78 -10.28
C LEU A 76 12.35 6.84 -11.67
N ALA A 77 13.67 6.68 -11.75
CA ALA A 77 14.39 6.62 -13.02
C ALA A 77 14.09 5.32 -13.77
N ASP A 78 14.01 4.20 -13.04
CA ASP A 78 13.72 2.88 -13.61
C ASP A 78 12.27 2.85 -14.15
N LEU A 79 11.33 3.42 -13.39
CA LEU A 79 9.94 3.59 -13.87
C LEU A 79 9.86 4.50 -15.10
N SER A 80 10.69 5.54 -15.18
CA SER A 80 10.77 6.41 -16.35
C SER A 80 11.26 5.65 -17.59
N ALA A 81 12.27 4.80 -17.42
CA ALA A 81 12.79 3.95 -18.49
C ALA A 81 11.74 2.95 -19.01
N VAL A 82 11.00 2.29 -18.11
CA VAL A 82 9.94 1.33 -18.49
C VAL A 82 8.77 2.01 -19.19
N THR A 83 8.37 3.20 -18.73
CA THR A 83 7.22 3.91 -19.30
C THR A 83 7.56 4.71 -20.57
N GLY A 84 8.85 4.90 -20.88
CA GLY A 84 9.31 5.80 -21.94
C GLY A 84 8.95 7.28 -21.68
N ARG A 85 8.65 7.63 -20.43
CA ARG A 85 8.25 8.97 -20.00
C ARG A 85 9.32 9.57 -19.10
N THR A 86 9.26 10.89 -18.88
CA THR A 86 10.20 11.56 -17.97
C THR A 86 9.89 11.24 -16.51
N ARG A 87 10.88 11.41 -15.63
CA ARG A 87 10.72 11.28 -14.18
C ARG A 87 9.59 12.15 -13.62
N GLN A 88 9.44 13.37 -14.15
CA GLN A 88 8.36 14.27 -13.73
C GLN A 88 6.98 13.74 -14.13
N ALA A 89 6.85 13.08 -15.30
CA ALA A 89 5.61 12.46 -15.71
C ALA A 89 5.25 11.26 -14.82
N ALA A 90 6.22 10.44 -14.44
CA ALA A 90 6.01 9.35 -13.47
C ALA A 90 5.56 9.89 -12.10
N ARG A 91 6.19 10.96 -11.59
CA ARG A 91 5.79 11.62 -10.33
C ARG A 91 4.38 12.19 -10.39
N LYS A 92 3.98 12.80 -11.51
CA LYS A 92 2.62 13.32 -11.68
C LYS A 92 1.58 12.21 -11.76
N ARG A 93 1.94 11.06 -12.36
CA ARG A 93 1.05 9.90 -12.50
C ARG A 93 0.89 9.15 -11.17
N TRP A 94 1.96 9.02 -10.39
CA TRP A 94 1.97 8.29 -9.12
C TRP A 94 2.67 9.13 -8.03
N PRO A 95 1.99 10.14 -7.47
CA PRO A 95 2.58 11.05 -6.48
C PRO A 95 3.05 10.33 -5.21
N GLU A 96 2.34 9.27 -4.80
CA GLU A 96 2.61 8.51 -3.57
C GLU A 96 3.94 7.73 -3.60
N LEU A 97 4.48 7.43 -4.79
CA LEU A 97 5.71 6.64 -4.92
C LEU A 97 6.94 7.33 -4.33
N GLY A 98 6.93 8.66 -4.21
CA GLY A 98 7.99 9.39 -3.53
C GLY A 98 8.13 8.98 -2.07
N GLY A 99 6.99 8.84 -1.36
CA GLY A 99 6.96 8.38 0.03
C GLY A 99 7.41 6.93 0.15
N VAL A 100 6.92 6.05 -0.74
CA VAL A 100 7.31 4.63 -0.77
C VAL A 100 8.81 4.48 -1.00
N TYR A 101 9.38 5.22 -1.95
CA TYR A 101 10.81 5.19 -2.24
C TYR A 101 11.65 5.62 -1.03
N ARG A 102 11.28 6.70 -0.34
CA ARG A 102 12.01 7.17 0.86
C ARG A 102 11.96 6.14 1.98
N ARG A 103 10.76 5.61 2.29
CA ARG A 103 10.59 4.52 3.27
C ARG A 103 11.48 3.34 2.91
N ARG A 104 11.36 2.82 1.70
CA ARG A 104 12.12 1.67 1.23
C ARG A 104 13.64 1.89 1.28
N LYS A 105 14.12 3.07 0.89
CA LYS A 105 15.54 3.43 0.92
C LYS A 105 16.09 3.43 2.34
N TRP A 106 15.35 4.00 3.30
CA TRP A 106 15.77 4.02 4.70
C TRP A 106 15.74 2.60 5.30
N LEU A 107 14.63 1.87 5.12
CA LEU A 107 14.46 0.50 5.63
C LEU A 107 15.57 -0.44 5.15
N GLY A 108 15.97 -0.32 3.89
CA GLY A 108 17.04 -1.14 3.30
C GLY A 108 18.40 -1.03 3.99
N ASN A 109 18.65 0.05 4.73
CA ASN A 109 19.92 0.30 5.41
C ASN A 109 19.87 0.04 6.92
N HIS A 110 18.69 -0.26 7.48
CA HIS A 110 18.49 -0.27 8.94
C HIS A 110 17.74 -1.50 9.46
N VAL A 111 17.66 -2.59 8.68
CA VAL A 111 16.92 -3.80 9.08
C VAL A 111 17.39 -4.31 10.45
N GLU A 112 18.70 -4.43 10.65
CA GLU A 112 19.30 -4.92 11.91
C GLU A 112 19.09 -3.94 13.07
N ASP A 113 19.25 -2.64 12.83
CA ASP A 113 19.04 -1.60 13.86
C ASP A 113 17.59 -1.59 14.35
N ILE A 114 16.64 -1.73 13.43
CA ILE A 114 15.21 -1.80 13.74
C ILE A 114 14.91 -3.03 14.60
N THR A 115 15.31 -4.21 14.15
CA THR A 115 14.99 -5.46 14.87
C THR A 115 15.68 -5.51 16.23
N TYR A 116 16.92 -5.04 16.32
CA TYR A 116 17.66 -4.94 17.57
C TYR A 116 16.94 -4.03 18.57
N MET A 117 16.61 -2.79 18.19
CA MET A 117 15.99 -1.83 19.11
C MET A 117 14.54 -2.19 19.46
N ALA A 118 13.77 -2.71 18.50
CA ALA A 118 12.44 -3.25 18.75
C ALA A 118 12.50 -4.45 19.72
N GLY A 119 13.48 -5.34 19.54
CA GLY A 119 13.73 -6.48 20.42
C GLY A 119 14.12 -6.05 21.84
N LEU A 120 14.98 -5.05 21.96
CA LEU A 120 15.38 -4.50 23.24
C LEU A 120 14.18 -3.89 23.97
N LEU A 121 13.35 -3.08 23.30
CA LEU A 121 12.11 -2.55 23.85
C LEU A 121 11.17 -3.67 24.31
N ALA A 122 10.96 -4.69 23.46
CA ALA A 122 10.10 -5.82 23.76
C ALA A 122 10.60 -6.67 24.94
N SER A 123 11.92 -6.73 25.15
CA SER A 123 12.55 -7.45 26.28
C SER A 123 12.35 -6.73 27.61
N ARG A 124 12.16 -5.41 27.59
CA ARG A 124 11.97 -4.54 28.76
C ARG A 124 10.51 -4.12 28.99
N ALA A 125 9.58 -4.80 28.32
CA ALA A 125 8.16 -4.46 28.37
C ALA A 125 7.60 -4.42 29.79
N ASP A 126 7.98 -5.35 30.67
CA ASP A 126 7.45 -5.41 32.03
C ASP A 126 7.83 -4.18 32.88
N ASP A 127 9.00 -3.59 32.60
CA ASP A 127 9.51 -2.36 33.23
C ASP A 127 8.95 -1.07 32.58
N LEU A 128 8.14 -1.21 31.52
CA LEU A 128 7.55 -0.12 30.72
C LEU A 128 6.02 -0.13 30.74
N VAL A 129 5.42 -0.94 31.61
CA VAL A 129 3.96 -1.06 31.71
C VAL A 129 3.36 0.27 32.20
N PRO A 130 2.42 0.88 31.47
CA PRO A 130 1.77 2.10 31.90
C PRO A 130 0.75 1.85 33.03
N SER A 131 0.54 2.85 33.88
CA SER A 131 -0.45 2.78 34.97
C SER A 131 -1.89 2.62 34.47
N TYR A 132 -2.18 3.12 33.26
CA TYR A 132 -3.44 2.93 32.55
C TYR A 132 -3.16 2.39 31.15
N GLY A 133 -3.98 1.46 30.66
CA GLY A 133 -3.82 0.89 29.31
C GLY A 133 -2.88 -0.32 29.22
N HIS A 134 -2.56 -0.98 30.33
CA HIS A 134 -1.75 -2.22 30.39
C HIS A 134 -2.11 -3.22 29.27
N GLY A 135 -3.41 -3.54 29.11
CA GLY A 135 -3.85 -4.53 28.12
C GLY A 135 -3.54 -4.12 26.68
N THR A 136 -3.66 -2.83 26.36
CA THR A 136 -3.33 -2.28 25.04
C THR A 136 -1.83 -2.33 24.80
N PHE A 137 -1.03 -1.90 25.78
CA PHE A 137 0.43 -1.94 25.70
C PHE A 137 0.93 -3.38 25.50
N MET A 138 0.47 -4.34 26.31
CA MET A 138 0.89 -5.74 26.17
C MET A 138 0.43 -6.39 24.86
N LYS A 139 -0.71 -5.95 24.30
CA LYS A 139 -1.13 -6.36 22.95
C LYS A 139 -0.16 -5.83 21.89
N LEU A 140 0.29 -4.59 22.01
CA LEU A 140 1.28 -3.99 21.11
C LEU A 140 2.64 -4.69 21.23
N ILE A 141 3.12 -4.98 22.45
CA ILE A 141 4.35 -5.75 22.68
C ILE A 141 4.26 -7.15 22.09
N ARG A 142 3.10 -7.83 22.18
CA ARG A 142 2.91 -9.14 21.53
C ARG A 142 3.04 -9.03 20.02
N ARG A 143 2.40 -8.03 19.40
CA ARG A 143 2.51 -7.76 17.95
C ARG A 143 3.93 -7.38 17.56
N LEU A 144 4.65 -6.64 18.40
CA LEU A 144 6.05 -6.27 18.19
C LEU A 144 6.94 -7.52 18.15
N ARG A 145 6.81 -8.40 19.14
CA ARG A 145 7.54 -9.69 19.18
C ARG A 145 7.23 -10.58 17.98
N GLU A 146 5.97 -10.61 17.53
CA GLU A 146 5.58 -11.35 16.34
C GLU A 146 6.16 -10.76 15.05
N GLY A 147 6.11 -9.43 14.91
CA GLY A 147 6.69 -8.72 13.77
C GLY A 147 8.21 -8.86 13.69
N ILE A 148 8.92 -8.86 14.83
CA ILE A 148 10.37 -9.11 14.89
C ILE A 148 10.68 -10.52 14.36
N ARG A 149 10.01 -11.57 14.88
CA ARG A 149 10.20 -12.95 14.39
C ARG A 149 9.92 -13.09 12.90
N ARG A 150 8.89 -12.39 12.41
CA ARG A 150 8.58 -12.35 10.99
C ARG A 150 9.72 -11.71 10.20
N CYS A 151 10.27 -10.59 10.66
CA CYS A 151 11.41 -9.94 10.01
C CYS A 151 12.65 -10.84 10.01
N GLU A 152 12.96 -11.51 11.12
CA GLU A 152 14.06 -12.48 11.18
C GLU A 152 13.92 -13.58 10.11
N THR A 153 12.69 -14.07 9.90
CA THR A 153 12.40 -15.06 8.86
C THR A 153 12.48 -14.46 7.45
N ASP A 154 11.84 -13.30 7.25
CA ASP A 154 11.75 -12.63 5.96
C ASP A 154 13.13 -12.15 5.44
N PHE A 155 14.09 -11.90 6.34
CA PHE A 155 15.44 -11.41 5.99
C PHE A 155 16.56 -12.43 6.24
N ALA A 156 16.22 -13.69 6.58
CA ALA A 156 17.22 -14.74 6.71
C ALA A 156 17.94 -15.02 5.37
N PRO A 157 19.25 -15.33 5.39
CA PRO A 157 20.04 -15.61 4.17
C PRO A 157 19.50 -16.76 3.32
N GLU A 158 18.84 -17.73 3.96
CA GLU A 158 18.28 -18.93 3.33
C GLU A 158 16.92 -18.67 2.65
N THR A 159 16.32 -17.50 2.85
CA THR A 159 15.00 -17.15 2.31
C THR A 159 15.07 -16.91 0.80
N GLN A 160 14.80 -17.97 0.04
CA GLN A 160 14.63 -17.97 -1.42
C GLN A 160 13.16 -18.25 -1.76
N ASP A 161 12.68 -17.75 -2.92
CA ASP A 161 11.33 -17.96 -3.46
C ASP A 161 10.16 -17.58 -2.53
N VAL A 162 9.98 -16.28 -2.31
CA VAL A 162 8.77 -15.75 -1.68
C VAL A 162 7.80 -15.28 -2.76
N GLU A 163 6.54 -15.72 -2.69
CA GLU A 163 5.46 -15.37 -3.64
C GLU A 163 5.25 -13.85 -3.76
N ASP A 164 5.42 -13.11 -2.65
CA ASP A 164 5.47 -11.64 -2.62
C ASP A 164 6.76 -11.16 -1.95
N PRO A 165 7.83 -10.89 -2.72
CA PRO A 165 9.08 -10.39 -2.17
C PRO A 165 8.97 -8.95 -1.65
N ALA A 166 7.97 -8.17 -2.07
CA ALA A 166 7.75 -6.81 -1.55
C ALA A 166 7.11 -6.84 -0.15
N ALA A 167 6.38 -7.91 0.19
CA ALA A 167 5.74 -8.07 1.49
C ALA A 167 6.71 -7.88 2.66
N ARG A 168 7.95 -8.40 2.59
CA ARG A 168 8.94 -8.25 3.68
C ARG A 168 9.23 -6.79 4.01
N TRP A 169 9.28 -5.93 3.00
CA TRP A 169 9.55 -4.51 3.17
C TRP A 169 8.33 -3.78 3.72
N ARG A 170 7.13 -4.12 3.26
CA ARG A 170 5.87 -3.60 3.83
C ARG A 170 5.70 -4.01 5.29
N ASN A 171 6.03 -5.26 5.62
CA ASN A 171 5.95 -5.76 6.99
C ASN A 171 6.95 -5.05 7.91
N LEU A 172 8.17 -4.79 7.44
CA LEU A 172 9.17 -4.04 8.19
C LEU A 172 8.73 -2.56 8.36
N ASP A 173 8.12 -1.97 7.33
CA ASP A 173 7.52 -0.64 7.41
C ASP A 173 6.41 -0.58 8.48
N ASP A 174 5.49 -1.54 8.47
CA ASP A 174 4.42 -1.67 9.47
C ASP A 174 4.98 -1.91 10.88
N LEU A 175 6.06 -2.71 11.00
CA LEU A 175 6.73 -2.95 12.27
C LEU A 175 7.21 -1.64 12.88
N VAL A 176 7.83 -0.76 12.10
CA VAL A 176 8.34 0.54 12.57
C VAL A 176 7.20 1.53 12.76
N ASN A 177 6.46 1.80 11.69
CA ASN A 177 5.57 2.95 11.59
C ASN A 177 4.27 2.76 12.38
N VAL A 178 3.81 1.52 12.56
CA VAL A 178 2.55 1.21 13.23
C VAL A 178 2.81 0.55 14.58
N ILE A 179 3.56 -0.54 14.60
CA ILE A 179 3.66 -1.39 15.80
C ILE A 179 4.62 -0.79 16.83
N LEU A 180 5.85 -0.46 16.42
CA LEU A 180 6.87 0.14 17.28
C LEU A 180 6.43 1.53 17.75
N ARG A 181 5.92 2.37 16.83
CA ARG A 181 5.32 3.67 17.18
C ARG A 181 4.24 3.53 18.24
N GLY A 182 3.25 2.66 18.01
CA GLY A 182 2.17 2.44 18.98
C GLY A 182 2.69 1.95 20.33
N ALA A 183 3.70 1.06 20.35
CA ALA A 183 4.31 0.58 21.58
C ALA A 183 5.05 1.70 22.35
N ILE A 184 5.77 2.58 21.65
CA ILE A 184 6.44 3.75 22.23
C ILE A 184 5.44 4.73 22.82
N GLU A 185 4.36 5.02 22.09
CA GLU A 185 3.30 5.94 22.52
C GLU A 185 2.51 5.41 23.73
N ALA A 186 2.35 4.10 23.83
CA ALA A 186 1.64 3.44 24.93
C ALA A 186 2.53 3.08 26.13
N ALA A 187 3.85 3.26 26.03
CA ALA A 187 4.78 2.93 27.11
C ALA A 187 4.59 3.85 28.33
N GLY A 188 4.71 3.27 29.53
CA GLY A 188 4.78 4.01 30.78
C GLY A 188 6.15 4.64 31.05
N GLU A 189 6.27 5.28 32.21
CA GLU A 189 7.57 5.76 32.68
C GLU A 189 8.50 4.55 32.96
N PRO A 190 9.75 4.58 32.46
CA PRO A 190 10.69 3.50 32.70
C PRO A 190 10.99 3.29 34.18
N GLN A 191 10.90 2.05 34.64
CA GLN A 191 11.19 1.67 36.04
C GLN A 191 12.68 1.36 36.28
N THR A 192 13.45 1.16 35.20
CA THR A 192 14.87 0.79 35.24
C THR A 192 15.68 1.59 34.21
N PRO A 193 17.00 1.83 34.44
CA PRO A 193 17.87 2.45 33.44
C PRO A 193 17.93 1.69 32.11
N GLU A 194 17.83 0.35 32.16
CA GLU A 194 17.83 -0.50 30.97
C GLU A 194 16.54 -0.33 30.15
N ALA A 195 15.39 -0.18 30.83
CA ALA A 195 14.12 0.12 30.17
C ALA A 195 14.13 1.54 29.57
N ASP A 196 14.73 2.50 30.28
CA ASP A 196 14.90 3.88 29.80
C ASP A 196 15.75 3.91 28.52
N PHE A 197 16.90 3.24 28.53
CA PHE A 197 17.75 3.09 27.36
C PHE A 197 17.02 2.43 26.18
N ALA A 198 16.26 1.36 26.44
CA ALA A 198 15.49 0.65 25.42
C ALA A 198 14.43 1.56 24.77
N LEU A 199 13.67 2.29 25.59
CA LEU A 199 12.64 3.23 25.12
C LEU A 199 13.26 4.40 24.35
N HIS A 200 14.34 4.98 24.86
CA HIS A 200 15.02 6.09 24.20
C HIS A 200 15.61 5.72 22.85
N GLY A 201 16.28 4.57 22.76
CA GLY A 201 16.84 4.15 21.49
C GLY A 201 15.75 3.76 20.48
N ALA A 202 14.64 3.14 20.92
CA ALA A 202 13.48 2.89 20.06
C ALA A 202 12.86 4.20 19.52
N LYS A 203 12.75 5.24 20.36
CA LYS A 203 12.37 6.60 19.94
C LYS A 203 13.36 7.17 18.93
N GLY A 204 14.66 6.91 19.09
CA GLY A 204 15.70 7.31 18.15
C GLY A 204 15.49 6.70 16.76
N VAL A 205 15.28 5.38 16.67
CA VAL A 205 14.97 4.67 15.43
C VAL A 205 13.74 5.28 14.74
N LEU A 206 12.66 5.49 15.50
CA LEU A 206 11.44 6.08 14.98
C LEU A 206 11.65 7.53 14.50
N GLY A 207 12.41 8.34 15.24
CA GLY A 207 12.72 9.72 14.87
C GLY A 207 13.54 9.81 13.57
N TYR A 208 14.52 8.92 13.37
CA TYR A 208 15.28 8.85 12.11
C TYR A 208 14.40 8.40 10.95
N TYR A 209 13.52 7.42 11.17
CA TYR A 209 12.53 7.01 10.19
C TYR A 209 11.63 8.19 9.78
N ASP A 210 11.05 8.90 10.75
CA ASP A 210 10.18 10.05 10.48
C ASP A 210 10.89 11.15 9.70
N HIS A 211 12.13 11.47 10.08
CA HIS A 211 12.94 12.44 9.35
C HIS A 211 13.22 12.01 7.91
N ALA A 212 13.55 10.74 7.69
CA ALA A 212 13.86 10.22 6.36
C ALA A 212 12.62 10.20 5.44
N VAL A 213 11.43 9.99 6.00
CA VAL A 213 10.18 9.89 5.24
C VAL A 213 9.53 11.26 4.99
N ALA A 214 9.66 12.18 5.96
CA ALA A 214 9.12 13.54 5.91
C ALA A 214 9.91 14.51 5.03
N ALA A 215 11.11 14.14 4.58
CA ALA A 215 11.88 14.96 3.64
C ALA A 215 11.09 15.15 2.33
N GLU A 216 10.33 16.25 2.25
CA GLU A 216 9.89 16.83 1.00
C GLU A 216 11.13 17.20 0.19
N ASP A 217 11.10 16.86 -1.10
CA ASP A 217 12.22 17.02 -2.00
C ASP A 217 12.81 18.44 -1.98
N ALA A 218 14.08 18.56 -1.60
CA ALA A 218 14.98 19.55 -2.19
C ALA A 218 15.29 19.16 -3.66
#